data_AF-A0A1E4I227-F1
#
_entry.id   AF-A0A1E4I227-F1
#
_cell.length_a   1.000
_cell.length_b   1.000
_cell.length_c   1.000
_cell.angle_alpha   90.00
_cell.angle_beta   90.00
_cell.angle_gamma   90.00
#
_symmetry.space_group_name_H-M   'P 1'
#
loop_
_entity.id
_entity.type
_entity.pdbx_description
1 polymer ?
#
loop_
_entity_poly.entity_id
_entity_poly.type
_entity_poly.pdbx_seq_one_letter_code
_entity_poly.pdbx_strand_id
1 'polypeptide(L)'
;MNVTRLTIGFALGRATQCLLPVGWRGDAAVWTRWHTGGVDRVLSVQSILDESEAIEQLEKILTGGFRFVKDDYTEEILQYSISYYLTANYDVNVEVAVALAISGLQMLAYYRLMEESKTYSNRTWKGMTTYEQVKAFLTSISVDLAVPPTLAHLADVQRLLGPRDDGSQRDALQCSIDMRNSVIHPTREKPARWSSYQWAEASHIALDYLRFAILNLLGYSGGVRTAAQEEKWLGSLTPMPWDQP
;
A
#
# COMPACT_ATOMS: atom_id res chain seq x y z
N MET A 1 8.49 12.16 -16.37
CA MET A 1 9.17 10.95 -16.95
C MET A 1 9.54 9.91 -15.88
N ASN A 2 9.79 10.33 -14.63
CA ASN A 2 9.87 9.41 -13.48
C ASN A 2 8.54 8.68 -13.24
N VAL A 3 7.40 9.35 -13.45
CA VAL A 3 6.04 8.80 -13.30
C VAL A 3 5.88 7.44 -13.97
N THR A 4 6.25 7.28 -15.25
CA THR A 4 6.17 6.00 -15.96
C THR A 4 6.93 4.89 -15.25
N ARG A 5 8.15 5.16 -14.78
CA ARG A 5 8.96 4.20 -14.03
C ARG A 5 8.25 3.82 -12.73
N LEU A 6 7.81 4.82 -11.97
CA LEU A 6 7.15 4.65 -10.69
C LEU A 6 5.87 3.81 -10.84
N THR A 7 4.98 4.17 -11.77
CA THR A 7 3.69 3.50 -11.98
C THR A 7 3.83 2.09 -12.52
N ILE A 8 4.76 1.84 -13.45
CA ILE A 8 5.01 0.47 -13.94
C ILE A 8 5.65 -0.36 -12.82
N GLY A 9 6.56 0.21 -12.05
CA GLY A 9 7.15 -0.46 -10.89
C GLY A 9 6.09 -0.85 -9.85
N PHE A 10 5.20 0.08 -9.54
CA PHE A 10 4.06 -0.15 -8.67
C PHE A 10 3.14 -1.26 -9.21
N ALA A 11 2.73 -1.18 -10.48
CA ALA A 11 1.87 -2.17 -11.11
C ALA A 11 2.46 -3.59 -11.06
N LEU A 12 3.76 -3.72 -11.34
CA LEU A 12 4.48 -5.00 -11.31
C LEU A 12 4.93 -5.43 -9.90
N GLY A 13 4.78 -4.58 -8.89
CA GLY A 13 5.23 -4.87 -7.53
C GLY A 13 6.75 -4.90 -7.33
N ARG A 14 7.56 -4.40 -8.28
CA ARG A 14 9.03 -4.46 -8.23
C ARG A 14 9.68 -3.25 -8.90
N ALA A 15 10.92 -2.91 -8.54
CA ALA A 15 11.65 -1.88 -9.25
C ALA A 15 11.94 -2.34 -10.69
N THR A 16 11.41 -1.58 -11.64
CA THR A 16 11.48 -1.87 -13.07
C THR A 16 11.77 -0.61 -13.86
N GLN A 17 12.26 -0.76 -15.09
CA GLN A 17 12.62 0.35 -15.95
C GLN A 17 12.27 0.02 -17.41
N CYS A 18 11.64 0.96 -18.11
CA CYS A 18 11.55 0.87 -19.57
C CYS A 18 12.95 1.10 -20.17
N LEU A 19 13.42 0.13 -20.95
CA LEU A 19 14.65 0.27 -21.72
C LEU A 19 14.38 1.19 -22.92
N LEU A 20 15.22 2.22 -23.07
CA LEU A 20 15.22 3.12 -24.22
C LEU A 20 13.84 3.70 -24.58
N PRO A 21 13.14 4.36 -23.64
CA PRO A 21 11.82 4.90 -23.93
C PRO A 21 11.93 6.00 -25.01
N VAL A 22 11.00 5.95 -25.95
CA VAL A 22 10.84 6.93 -27.04
C VAL A 22 9.47 7.57 -26.90
N GLY A 23 9.44 8.90 -26.85
CA GLY A 23 8.19 9.65 -26.89
C GLY A 23 7.80 9.98 -28.32
N TRP A 24 6.53 9.76 -28.65
CA TRP A 24 5.96 10.06 -29.96
C TRP A 24 4.92 11.18 -29.88
N ARG A 25 4.82 11.98 -30.94
CA ARG A 25 3.73 12.91 -31.18
C ARG A 25 3.25 12.70 -32.61
N GLY A 26 2.09 12.03 -32.76
CA GLY A 26 1.72 11.44 -34.04
C GLY A 26 2.80 10.45 -34.49
N ASP A 27 3.21 10.54 -35.75
CA ASP A 27 4.23 9.66 -36.35
C ASP A 27 5.68 10.14 -36.12
N ALA A 28 5.89 11.20 -35.33
CA ALA A 28 7.22 11.75 -35.08
C ALA A 28 7.72 11.38 -33.68
N ALA A 29 8.91 10.75 -33.60
CA ALA A 29 9.65 10.60 -32.36
C ALA A 29 10.18 11.98 -31.92
N VAL A 30 9.74 12.46 -30.75
CA VAL A 30 10.05 13.80 -30.24
C VAL A 30 11.11 13.81 -29.13
N TRP A 31 11.34 12.67 -28.47
CA TRP A 31 12.44 12.52 -27.52
C TRP A 31 12.82 11.03 -27.35
N THR A 32 14.05 10.79 -26.93
CA THR A 32 14.56 9.47 -26.53
C THR A 32 15.36 9.61 -25.24
N ARG A 33 15.44 8.54 -24.43
CA ARG A 33 16.36 8.51 -23.29
C ARG A 33 17.28 7.30 -23.35
N TRP A 34 18.57 7.60 -23.35
CA TRP A 34 19.66 6.63 -23.27
C TRP A 34 20.14 6.52 -21.82
N HIS A 35 19.33 5.85 -20.99
CA HIS A 35 19.70 5.59 -19.59
C HIS A 35 19.08 4.29 -19.10
N THR A 36 19.84 3.54 -18.33
CA THR A 36 19.40 2.35 -17.59
C THR A 36 19.37 2.70 -16.11
N GLY A 37 18.18 2.68 -15.51
CA GLY A 37 18.02 2.76 -14.05
C GLY A 37 18.26 1.41 -13.38
N GLY A 38 18.24 1.38 -12.04
CA GLY A 38 18.25 0.13 -11.29
C GLY A 38 16.99 -0.70 -11.57
N VAL A 39 17.17 -2.00 -11.78
CA VAL A 39 16.10 -2.99 -11.96
C VAL A 39 16.34 -4.09 -10.94
N ASP A 40 15.28 -4.55 -10.29
CA ASP A 40 15.40 -5.66 -9.35
C ASP A 40 15.63 -7.00 -10.06
N ARG A 41 16.18 -7.97 -9.33
CA ARG A 41 16.20 -9.36 -9.80
C ARG A 41 14.76 -9.86 -9.96
N VAL A 42 14.55 -10.85 -10.84
CA VAL A 42 13.24 -11.49 -10.96
C VAL A 42 12.94 -12.20 -9.64
N LEU A 43 12.00 -11.63 -8.90
CA LEU A 43 11.54 -12.10 -7.60
C LEU A 43 10.05 -12.45 -7.72
N SER A 44 9.60 -13.43 -6.96
CA SER A 44 8.17 -13.68 -6.77
C SER A 44 7.65 -12.59 -5.83
N VAL A 45 6.89 -11.65 -6.37
CA VAL A 45 6.30 -10.52 -5.64
C VAL A 45 4.82 -10.44 -5.96
N GLN A 46 4.04 -9.79 -5.09
CA GLN A 46 2.64 -9.52 -5.41
C GLN A 46 2.55 -8.41 -6.45
N SER A 47 2.09 -8.77 -7.64
CA SER A 47 1.76 -7.85 -8.72
C SER A 47 0.32 -7.35 -8.54
N ILE A 48 0.06 -6.11 -8.96
CA ILE A 48 -1.30 -5.58 -9.08
C ILE A 48 -1.98 -6.16 -10.32
N LEU A 49 -1.18 -6.41 -11.36
CA LEU A 49 -1.66 -6.91 -12.64
C LEU A 49 -2.14 -8.36 -12.52
N ASP A 50 -3.39 -8.58 -12.91
CA ASP A 50 -3.99 -9.88 -13.19
C ASP A 50 -3.92 -10.15 -14.70
N GLU A 51 -3.53 -11.35 -15.12
CA GLU A 51 -3.32 -11.63 -16.55
C GLU A 51 -4.60 -11.47 -17.39
N SER A 52 -5.80 -11.56 -16.80
CA SER A 52 -7.05 -11.35 -17.53
C SER A 52 -7.35 -9.87 -17.81
N GLU A 53 -6.79 -8.94 -17.02
CA GLU A 53 -7.09 -7.50 -17.10
C GLU A 53 -5.83 -6.62 -17.16
N ALA A 54 -4.64 -7.20 -17.30
CA ALA A 54 -3.36 -6.52 -17.09
C ALA A 54 -3.19 -5.24 -17.93
N ILE A 55 -3.67 -5.25 -19.18
CA ILE A 55 -3.57 -4.09 -20.08
C ILE A 55 -4.40 -2.92 -19.53
N GLU A 56 -5.66 -3.18 -19.17
CA GLU A 56 -6.57 -2.16 -18.64
C GLU A 56 -6.08 -1.64 -17.29
N GLN A 57 -5.64 -2.53 -16.40
CA GLN A 57 -5.11 -2.15 -15.10
C GLN A 57 -3.86 -1.26 -15.24
N LEU A 58 -2.94 -1.63 -16.14
CA LEU A 58 -1.73 -0.85 -16.40
C LEU A 58 -2.06 0.52 -17.00
N GLU A 59 -3.00 0.59 -17.95
CA GLU A 59 -3.45 1.85 -18.55
C GLU A 59 -4.03 2.81 -17.49
N LYS A 60 -4.91 2.29 -16.62
CA LYS A 60 -5.51 3.08 -15.54
C LYS A 60 -4.47 3.59 -14.55
N ILE A 61 -3.53 2.73 -14.12
CA ILE A 61 -2.46 3.11 -13.19
C ILE A 61 -1.55 4.17 -13.81
N LEU A 62 -1.14 4.00 -15.09
CA LEU A 62 -0.32 4.98 -15.80
C LEU A 62 -1.02 6.32 -15.93
N THR A 63 -2.26 6.31 -16.43
CA THR A 63 -3.08 7.51 -16.61
C THR A 63 -3.31 8.23 -15.29
N GLY A 64 -3.60 7.47 -14.23
CA GLY A 64 -3.74 7.98 -12.87
C GLY A 64 -2.47 8.66 -12.35
N GLY A 65 -1.31 8.03 -12.55
CA GLY A 65 -0.03 8.62 -12.15
C GLY A 65 0.28 9.93 -12.86
N PHE A 66 0.06 10.00 -14.17
CA PHE A 66 0.23 11.24 -14.93
C PHE A 66 -0.76 12.33 -14.54
N ARG A 67 -1.96 11.97 -14.10
CA ARG A 67 -2.96 12.94 -13.60
C ARG A 67 -2.63 13.42 -12.19
N PHE A 68 -2.09 12.54 -11.35
CA PHE A 68 -1.76 12.83 -9.97
C PHE A 68 -0.57 13.79 -9.86
N VAL A 69 0.50 13.53 -10.62
CA VAL A 69 1.73 14.35 -10.58
C VAL A 69 1.54 15.65 -11.34
N LYS A 70 1.39 16.75 -10.60
CA LYS A 70 1.17 18.10 -11.12
C LYS A 70 2.38 19.02 -10.90
N ASP A 71 3.18 18.70 -9.89
CA ASP A 71 4.35 19.46 -9.44
C ASP A 71 5.36 18.51 -8.76
N ASP A 72 6.52 19.06 -8.39
CA ASP A 72 7.60 18.29 -7.76
C ASP A 72 7.17 17.65 -6.43
N TYR A 73 6.27 18.31 -5.68
CA TYR A 73 5.79 17.82 -4.39
C TYR A 73 4.94 16.55 -4.57
N THR A 74 3.97 16.57 -5.48
CA THR A 74 3.14 15.40 -5.79
C THR A 74 3.95 14.28 -6.45
N GLU A 75 4.99 14.60 -7.23
CA GLU A 75 5.95 13.59 -7.72
C GLU A 75 6.68 12.91 -6.56
N GLU A 76 7.15 13.68 -5.58
CA GLU A 76 7.88 13.18 -4.42
C GLU A 76 7.00 12.30 -3.51
N ILE A 77 5.75 12.69 -3.27
CA ILE A 77 4.77 11.88 -2.55
C ILE A 77 4.57 10.52 -3.24
N LEU A 78 4.37 10.53 -4.56
CA LEU A 78 4.20 9.29 -5.33
C LEU A 78 5.47 8.42 -5.28
N GLN A 79 6.65 9.04 -5.38
CA GLN A 79 7.92 8.34 -5.31
C GLN A 79 8.11 7.66 -3.96
N TYR A 80 7.86 8.36 -2.85
CA TYR A 80 8.03 7.78 -1.52
C TYR A 80 6.98 6.71 -1.22
N SER A 81 5.72 6.92 -1.58
CA SER A 81 4.68 5.91 -1.36
C SER A 81 4.99 4.61 -2.09
N ILE A 82 5.44 4.71 -3.35
CA ILE A 82 5.83 3.53 -4.13
C ILE A 82 7.11 2.91 -3.57
N SER A 83 8.06 3.71 -3.09
CA SER A 83 9.27 3.17 -2.45
C SER A 83 8.94 2.37 -1.18
N TYR A 84 8.04 2.87 -0.32
CA TYR A 84 7.53 2.11 0.83
C TYR A 84 6.86 0.81 0.39
N TYR A 85 5.98 0.88 -0.61
CA TYR A 85 5.28 -0.30 -1.12
C TYR A 85 6.25 -1.34 -1.68
N LEU A 86 7.14 -0.96 -2.59
CA LEU A 86 8.09 -1.89 -3.23
C LEU A 86 9.03 -2.54 -2.21
N THR A 87 9.50 -1.77 -1.23
CA THR A 87 10.39 -2.29 -0.19
C THR A 87 9.64 -3.22 0.76
N ALA A 88 8.37 -2.93 1.07
CA ALA A 88 7.53 -3.79 1.90
C ALA A 88 7.04 -5.06 1.16
N ASN A 89 6.86 -4.98 -0.16
CA ASN A 89 6.46 -6.10 -1.03
C ASN A 89 7.60 -7.11 -1.25
N TYR A 90 8.80 -6.83 -0.72
CA TYR A 90 9.95 -7.72 -0.79
C TYR A 90 10.01 -8.65 0.43
N ASP A 91 9.99 -9.96 0.16
CA ASP A 91 9.70 -11.05 1.12
C ASP A 91 10.84 -11.45 2.07
N VAL A 92 11.80 -10.57 2.39
CA VAL A 92 12.98 -10.99 3.19
C VAL A 92 12.76 -10.83 4.70
N ASN A 93 11.95 -9.87 5.16
CA ASN A 93 11.62 -9.70 6.58
C ASN A 93 10.19 -9.18 6.75
N VAL A 94 9.26 -10.08 7.09
CA VAL A 94 7.83 -9.78 7.25
C VAL A 94 7.55 -8.73 8.34
N GLU A 95 8.37 -8.67 9.39
CA GLU A 95 8.27 -7.66 10.45
C GLU A 95 8.58 -6.26 9.92
N VAL A 96 9.62 -6.15 9.10
CA VAL A 96 10.03 -4.88 8.48
C VAL A 96 9.01 -4.45 7.44
N ALA A 97 8.44 -5.40 6.69
CA ALA A 97 7.38 -5.13 5.72
C ALA A 97 6.16 -4.45 6.37
N VAL A 98 5.69 -4.94 7.52
CA VAL A 98 4.60 -4.28 8.28
C VAL A 98 4.99 -2.85 8.65
N ALA A 99 6.20 -2.64 9.19
CA ALA A 99 6.64 -1.31 9.62
C ALA A 99 6.72 -0.31 8.45
N LEU A 100 7.20 -0.75 7.29
CA LEU A 100 7.28 0.06 6.07
C LEU A 100 5.90 0.39 5.51
N ALA A 101 5.01 -0.60 5.45
CA ALA A 101 3.64 -0.41 4.97
C ALA A 101 2.88 0.63 5.83
N ILE A 102 2.96 0.51 7.16
CA ILE A 102 2.35 1.47 8.09
C ILE A 102 2.98 2.87 7.95
N SER A 103 4.31 2.97 7.76
CA SER A 103 4.98 4.26 7.58
C SER A 103 4.52 4.95 6.29
N GLY A 104 4.41 4.21 5.18
CA GLY A 104 3.86 4.71 3.93
C GLY A 104 2.41 5.17 4.07
N LEU A 105 1.59 4.42 4.81
CA LEU A 105 0.21 4.79 5.13
C LEU A 105 0.12 6.07 5.95
N GLN A 106 0.97 6.26 6.96
CA GLN A 106 1.00 7.50 7.74
C GLN A 106 1.36 8.71 6.88
N MET A 107 2.35 8.55 5.99
CA MET A 107 2.77 9.61 5.06
C MET A 107 1.61 9.97 4.11
N LEU A 108 0.95 8.98 3.52
CA LEU A 108 -0.20 9.22 2.63
C LEU A 108 -1.40 9.81 3.38
N ALA A 109 -1.66 9.36 4.61
CA ALA A 109 -2.71 9.93 5.44
C ALA A 109 -2.44 11.41 5.74
N TYR A 110 -1.19 11.78 6.03
CA TYR A 110 -0.79 13.17 6.20
C TYR A 110 -1.06 13.97 4.91
N TYR A 111 -0.52 13.52 3.77
CA TYR A 111 -0.75 14.19 2.49
C TYR A 111 -2.25 14.39 2.21
N ARG A 112 -3.04 13.31 2.30
CA ARG A 112 -4.47 13.34 1.96
C ARG A 112 -5.26 14.25 2.89
N LEU A 113 -5.08 14.11 4.21
CA LEU A 113 -5.95 14.71 5.20
C LEU A 113 -5.50 16.10 5.69
N MET A 114 -4.21 16.40 5.59
CA MET A 114 -3.64 17.69 6.03
C MET A 114 -3.42 18.64 4.86
N GLU A 115 -2.81 18.14 3.78
CA GLU A 115 -2.35 18.99 2.68
C GLU A 115 -3.41 19.13 1.59
N GLU A 116 -4.01 18.02 1.16
CA GLU A 116 -4.97 18.00 0.06
C GLU A 116 -6.38 18.40 0.50
N SER A 117 -6.98 17.68 1.45
CA SER A 117 -8.35 17.95 1.90
C SER A 117 -8.45 18.98 3.03
N LYS A 118 -7.33 19.25 3.73
CA LYS A 118 -7.27 20.14 4.91
C LYS A 118 -8.32 19.81 5.98
N THR A 119 -8.63 18.52 6.13
CA THR A 119 -9.65 18.02 7.07
C THR A 119 -9.26 18.27 8.53
N TYR A 120 -7.96 18.20 8.86
CA TYR A 120 -7.49 18.38 10.23
C TYR A 120 -6.57 19.60 10.38
N SER A 121 -6.57 20.17 11.59
CA SER A 121 -5.60 21.19 11.98
C SER A 121 -4.28 20.53 12.44
N ASN A 122 -3.18 21.28 12.37
CA ASN A 122 -1.88 20.83 12.90
C ASN A 122 -1.94 20.39 14.37
N ARG A 123 -2.75 21.08 15.18
CA ARG A 123 -2.92 20.74 16.60
C ARG A 123 -3.65 19.40 16.76
N THR A 124 -4.72 19.19 16.00
CA THR A 124 -5.49 17.94 16.04
C THR A 124 -4.63 16.77 15.57
N TRP A 125 -3.95 16.93 14.43
CA TRP A 125 -3.12 15.88 13.84
C TRP A 125 -2.02 15.38 14.78
N LYS A 126 -1.32 16.31 15.46
CA LYS A 126 -0.27 15.98 16.44
C LYS A 126 -0.80 15.25 17.68
N GLY A 127 -2.08 15.40 17.99
CA GLY A 127 -2.73 14.71 19.10
C GLY A 127 -3.21 13.29 18.75
N MET A 128 -3.28 12.94 17.46
CA MET A 128 -3.73 11.63 17.02
C MET A 128 -2.60 10.61 17.08
N THR A 129 -2.95 9.39 17.50
CA THR A 129 -2.11 8.20 17.40
C THR A 129 -1.93 7.77 15.94
N THR A 130 -0.90 6.95 15.65
CA THR A 130 -0.71 6.34 14.33
C THR A 130 -1.96 5.61 13.83
N TYR A 131 -2.64 4.89 14.73
CA TYR A 131 -3.88 4.19 14.40
C TYR A 131 -4.97 5.16 13.95
N GLU A 132 -5.22 6.22 14.71
CA GLU A 132 -6.28 7.19 14.38
C GLU A 132 -5.99 7.91 13.06
N GLN A 133 -4.73 8.27 12.80
CA GLN A 133 -4.32 8.92 11.55
C GLN A 133 -4.58 8.02 10.34
N VAL A 134 -4.10 6.77 10.40
CA VAL A 134 -4.24 5.83 9.28
C VAL A 134 -5.69 5.37 9.12
N LYS A 135 -6.40 5.10 10.22
CA LYS A 135 -7.81 4.74 10.20
C LYS A 135 -8.66 5.84 9.57
N ALA A 136 -8.46 7.10 9.95
CA ALA A 136 -9.20 8.22 9.38
C ALA A 136 -9.06 8.26 7.84
N PHE A 137 -7.86 7.99 7.32
CA PHE A 137 -7.63 7.95 5.88
C PHE A 137 -8.28 6.72 5.23
N LEU A 138 -8.02 5.51 5.74
CA LEU A 138 -8.57 4.27 5.15
C LEU A 138 -10.11 4.26 5.18
N THR A 139 -10.73 4.74 6.25
CA THR A 139 -12.18 4.90 6.33
C THR A 139 -12.70 5.95 5.35
N SER A 140 -11.95 7.03 5.08
CA SER A 140 -12.36 8.04 4.08
C SER A 140 -12.39 7.51 2.65
N ILE A 141 -11.75 6.37 2.39
CA ILE A 141 -11.75 5.67 1.10
C ILE A 141 -12.49 4.32 1.18
N SER A 142 -13.37 4.18 2.17
CA SER A 142 -14.27 3.03 2.37
C SER A 142 -13.60 1.67 2.57
N VAL A 143 -12.32 1.64 2.97
CA VAL A 143 -11.61 0.37 3.24
C VAL A 143 -12.14 -0.27 4.52
N ASP A 144 -12.53 -1.55 4.43
CA ASP A 144 -12.87 -2.36 5.60
C ASP A 144 -11.60 -2.72 6.39
N LEU A 145 -11.66 -2.48 7.70
CA LEU A 145 -10.57 -2.73 8.63
C LEU A 145 -10.77 -4.01 9.44
N ALA A 146 -11.93 -4.68 9.32
CA ALA A 146 -12.19 -5.92 10.01
C ALA A 146 -11.10 -6.96 9.71
N VAL A 147 -10.83 -7.84 10.68
CA VAL A 147 -9.91 -8.96 10.46
C VAL A 147 -10.60 -9.97 9.55
N PRO A 148 -10.07 -10.22 8.33
CA PRO A 148 -10.71 -11.14 7.41
C PRO A 148 -10.71 -12.57 7.96
N PRO A 149 -11.80 -13.34 7.82
CA PRO A 149 -11.86 -14.73 8.30
C PRO A 149 -10.80 -15.66 7.67
N THR A 150 -10.35 -15.32 6.46
CA THR A 150 -9.30 -16.03 5.73
C THR A 150 -7.91 -15.88 6.34
N LEU A 151 -7.71 -14.87 7.20
CA LEU A 151 -6.46 -14.59 7.91
C LEU A 151 -6.53 -15.11 9.34
N ALA A 152 -6.50 -16.44 9.48
CA ALA A 152 -6.69 -17.13 10.76
C ALA A 152 -5.59 -16.81 11.77
N HIS A 153 -4.34 -16.61 11.34
CA HIS A 153 -3.24 -16.28 12.23
C HIS A 153 -3.34 -14.83 12.74
N LEU A 154 -3.83 -13.90 11.93
CA LEU A 154 -4.12 -12.53 12.33
C LEU A 154 -5.32 -12.48 13.28
N ALA A 155 -6.34 -13.31 13.07
CA ALA A 155 -7.43 -13.48 14.02
C ALA A 155 -6.93 -14.01 15.38
N ASP A 156 -5.97 -14.93 15.37
CA ASP A 156 -5.29 -15.38 16.59
C ASP A 156 -4.53 -14.24 17.28
N VAL A 157 -3.85 -13.37 16.52
CA VAL A 157 -3.21 -12.16 17.09
C VAL A 157 -4.24 -11.26 17.75
N GLN A 158 -5.36 -10.97 17.07
CA GLN A 158 -6.44 -10.14 17.60
C GLN A 158 -6.95 -10.71 18.95
N ARG A 159 -7.15 -12.02 19.03
CA ARG A 159 -7.56 -12.72 20.24
C ARG A 159 -6.51 -12.62 21.36
N LEU A 160 -5.23 -12.79 21.04
CA LEU A 160 -4.12 -12.74 22.00
C LEU A 160 -3.86 -11.33 22.54
N LEU A 161 -4.00 -10.30 21.71
CA LEU A 161 -3.89 -8.91 22.12
C LEU A 161 -5.08 -8.45 22.98
N GLY A 162 -6.25 -9.09 22.79
CA GLY A 162 -7.48 -8.72 23.48
C GLY A 162 -8.01 -7.34 23.06
N PRO A 163 -9.04 -6.83 23.75
CA PRO A 163 -9.60 -5.52 23.48
C PRO A 163 -8.60 -4.39 23.76
N ARG A 164 -8.91 -3.21 23.25
CA ARG A 164 -8.23 -1.96 23.58
C ARG A 164 -8.59 -1.49 24.99
N ASP A 165 -7.86 -0.49 25.48
CA ASP A 165 -8.11 0.11 26.81
C ASP A 165 -9.50 0.73 26.92
N ASP A 166 -10.09 1.15 25.79
CA ASP A 166 -11.46 1.66 25.68
C ASP A 166 -12.53 0.54 25.59
N GLY A 167 -12.13 -0.73 25.64
CA GLY A 167 -13.01 -1.91 25.56
C GLY A 167 -13.38 -2.33 24.13
N SER A 168 -13.02 -1.57 23.10
CA SER A 168 -13.32 -1.94 21.71
C SER A 168 -12.41 -3.05 21.19
N GLN A 169 -12.94 -3.88 20.30
CA GLN A 169 -12.17 -4.94 19.66
C GLN A 169 -11.15 -4.33 18.68
N ARG A 170 -9.93 -4.86 18.67
CA ARG A 170 -8.88 -4.43 17.74
C ARG A 170 -9.24 -4.86 16.32
N ASP A 171 -9.13 -3.97 15.35
CA ASP A 171 -9.27 -4.30 13.94
C ASP A 171 -7.91 -4.76 13.35
N ALA A 172 -7.86 -5.15 12.07
CA ALA A 172 -6.64 -5.65 11.44
C ALA A 172 -5.52 -4.61 11.40
N LEU A 173 -5.86 -3.33 11.21
CA LEU A 173 -4.91 -2.22 11.24
C LEU A 173 -4.30 -2.07 12.63
N GLN A 174 -5.11 -2.06 13.69
CA GLN A 174 -4.63 -1.95 15.05
C GLN A 174 -3.74 -3.14 15.43
N CYS A 175 -4.14 -4.37 15.06
CA CYS A 175 -3.31 -5.56 15.29
C CYS A 175 -1.93 -5.41 14.64
N SER A 176 -1.90 -4.98 13.38
CA SER A 176 -0.63 -4.77 12.64
C SER A 176 0.25 -3.70 13.29
N ILE A 177 -0.35 -2.59 13.77
CA ILE A 177 0.36 -1.53 14.49
C ILE A 177 0.92 -2.01 15.82
N ASP A 178 0.16 -2.79 16.60
CA ASP A 178 0.61 -3.32 17.88
C ASP A 178 1.75 -4.33 17.71
N MET A 179 1.63 -5.22 16.71
CA MET A 179 2.72 -6.12 16.34
C MET A 179 3.97 -5.33 15.98
N ARG A 180 3.87 -4.34 15.09
CA ARG A 180 4.97 -3.42 14.74
C ARG A 180 5.60 -2.75 15.96
N ASN A 181 4.78 -2.25 16.89
CA ASN A 181 5.25 -1.59 18.09
C ASN A 181 6.03 -2.54 19.01
N SER A 182 5.63 -3.82 19.08
CA SER A 182 6.33 -4.82 19.89
C SER A 182 7.78 -5.08 19.44
N VAL A 183 8.09 -4.84 18.16
CA VAL A 183 9.44 -4.98 17.58
C VAL A 183 10.23 -3.67 17.67
N ILE A 184 9.59 -2.54 17.42
CA ILE A 184 10.26 -1.23 17.37
C ILE A 184 10.51 -0.66 18.77
N HIS A 185 9.68 -1.01 19.75
CA HIS A 185 9.82 -0.61 21.14
C HIS A 185 9.90 -1.85 22.05
N PRO A 186 10.96 -2.67 21.90
CA PRO A 186 11.06 -3.92 22.65
C PRO A 186 11.24 -3.62 24.14
N THR A 187 10.51 -4.33 24.99
CA THR A 187 10.69 -4.29 26.45
C THR A 187 11.16 -5.65 26.95
N ARG A 188 12.03 -5.66 27.97
CA ARG A 188 12.56 -6.91 28.56
C ARG A 188 11.46 -7.82 29.10
N GLU A 189 10.35 -7.25 29.54
CA GLU A 189 9.23 -7.94 30.18
C GLU A 189 8.25 -8.56 29.17
N LYS A 190 8.24 -8.08 27.92
CA LYS A 190 7.36 -8.56 26.85
C LYS A 190 8.14 -8.71 25.54
N PRO A 191 9.02 -9.71 25.41
CA PRO A 191 9.65 -10.01 24.14
C PRO A 191 8.56 -10.37 23.12
N ALA A 192 8.52 -9.66 21.98
CA ALA A 192 7.60 -9.97 20.90
C ALA A 192 7.79 -11.42 20.45
N ARG A 193 6.75 -12.25 20.57
CA ARG A 193 6.77 -13.66 20.16
C ARG A 193 5.58 -13.96 19.26
N TRP A 194 5.49 -13.23 18.15
CA TRP A 194 4.58 -13.59 17.07
C TRP A 194 5.27 -14.61 16.16
N SER A 195 4.51 -15.58 15.66
CA SER A 195 5.02 -16.56 14.70
C SER A 195 5.25 -15.90 13.34
N SER A 196 6.07 -16.53 12.49
CA SER A 196 6.27 -16.06 11.11
C SER A 196 4.97 -16.01 10.30
N TYR A 197 4.01 -16.91 10.57
CA TYR A 197 2.70 -16.90 9.92
C TYR A 197 1.84 -15.71 10.37
N GLN A 198 1.87 -15.37 11.65
CA GLN A 198 1.19 -14.18 12.16
C GLN A 198 1.74 -12.91 11.52
N TRP A 199 3.07 -12.82 11.38
CA TRP A 199 3.71 -11.72 10.69
C TRP A 199 3.42 -11.67 9.19
N ALA A 200 3.36 -12.82 8.53
CA ALA A 200 3.03 -12.89 7.10
C ALA A 200 1.60 -12.38 6.83
N GLU A 201 0.61 -12.78 7.62
CA GLU A 201 -0.76 -12.28 7.42
C GLU A 201 -0.89 -10.79 7.78
N ALA A 202 -0.20 -10.33 8.83
CA ALA A 202 -0.13 -8.92 9.16
C ALA A 202 0.56 -8.08 8.06
N SER A 203 1.63 -8.61 7.45
CA SER A 203 2.33 -7.92 6.36
C SER A 203 1.47 -7.85 5.11
N HIS A 204 0.78 -8.94 4.76
CA HIS A 204 -0.13 -8.98 3.63
C HIS A 204 -1.27 -7.97 3.75
N ILE A 205 -1.95 -7.90 4.92
CA ILE A 205 -3.05 -6.95 5.08
C ILE A 205 -2.57 -5.49 5.13
N ALA A 206 -1.43 -5.21 5.78
CA ALA A 206 -0.86 -3.87 5.82
C ALA A 206 -0.41 -3.40 4.42
N LEU A 207 0.13 -4.31 3.61
CA LEU A 207 0.52 -4.05 2.24
C LEU A 207 -0.70 -3.81 1.34
N ASP A 208 -1.77 -4.58 1.51
CA ASP A 208 -3.06 -4.36 0.83
C ASP A 208 -3.58 -2.95 1.12
N TYR A 209 -3.56 -2.51 2.39
CA TYR A 209 -3.96 -1.16 2.77
C TYR A 209 -3.09 -0.08 2.11
N LEU A 210 -1.76 -0.23 2.11
CA LEU A 210 -0.88 0.72 1.44
C LEU A 210 -1.14 0.74 -0.08
N ARG A 211 -1.34 -0.43 -0.69
CA ARG A 211 -1.68 -0.54 -2.10
C ARG A 211 -3.01 0.16 -2.42
N PHE A 212 -4.04 -0.03 -1.61
CA PHE A 212 -5.33 0.64 -1.79
C PHE A 212 -5.19 2.16 -1.63
N ALA A 213 -4.42 2.62 -0.64
CA ALA A 213 -4.14 4.04 -0.48
C ALA A 213 -3.49 4.66 -1.73
N ILE A 214 -2.49 3.97 -2.32
CA ILE A 214 -1.83 4.43 -3.55
C ILE A 214 -2.82 4.39 -4.73
N LEU A 215 -3.56 3.29 -4.93
CA LEU A 215 -4.56 3.18 -5.99
C LEU A 215 -5.64 4.26 -5.90
N ASN A 216 -6.09 4.61 -4.68
CA ASN A 216 -7.03 5.70 -4.47
C ASN A 216 -6.44 7.05 -4.87
N LEU A 217 -5.18 7.31 -4.50
CA LEU A 217 -4.45 8.51 -4.91
C LEU A 217 -4.39 8.65 -6.43
N LEU A 218 -4.20 7.54 -7.13
CA LEU A 218 -4.16 7.49 -8.60
C LEU A 218 -5.55 7.59 -9.24
N GLY A 219 -6.64 7.57 -8.46
CA GLY A 219 -8.02 7.56 -8.95
C GLY A 219 -8.34 6.28 -9.72
N TYR A 220 -7.72 5.15 -9.34
CA TYR A 220 -7.96 3.85 -9.96
C TYR A 220 -9.36 3.33 -9.62
N SER A 221 -10.03 2.74 -10.61
CA SER A 221 -11.28 1.99 -10.44
C SER A 221 -11.19 0.63 -11.15
N GLY A 222 -11.82 -0.39 -10.57
CA GLY A 222 -11.77 -1.76 -11.05
C GLY A 222 -11.41 -2.77 -9.96
N GLY A 223 -11.01 -3.97 -10.38
CA GLY A 223 -10.67 -5.06 -9.47
C GLY A 223 -9.17 -5.21 -9.22
N VAL A 224 -8.81 -5.72 -8.04
CA VAL A 224 -7.46 -6.21 -7.71
C VAL A 224 -7.54 -7.49 -6.86
N ARG A 225 -6.48 -8.29 -6.88
CA ARG A 225 -6.35 -9.44 -5.96
C ARG A 225 -5.93 -8.97 -4.57
N THR A 226 -6.58 -9.48 -3.54
CA THR A 226 -6.28 -9.16 -2.15
C THR A 226 -5.79 -10.39 -1.39
N ALA A 227 -5.06 -10.16 -0.30
CA ALA A 227 -4.62 -11.23 0.58
C ALA A 227 -5.79 -11.95 1.26
N ALA A 228 -6.85 -11.19 1.55
CA ALA A 228 -8.07 -11.63 2.20
C ALA A 228 -8.99 -12.49 1.31
N GLN A 229 -8.75 -12.53 0.00
CA GLN A 229 -9.61 -13.21 -0.95
C GLN A 229 -9.53 -14.74 -0.82
N GLU A 230 -10.68 -15.41 -0.71
CA GLU A 230 -10.78 -16.88 -0.66
C GLU A 230 -10.41 -17.52 -2.00
N GLU A 231 -10.98 -17.02 -3.10
CA GLU A 231 -10.72 -17.52 -4.44
C GLU A 231 -9.52 -16.80 -5.07
N LYS A 232 -8.51 -17.53 -5.54
CA LYS A 232 -7.28 -16.94 -6.13
C LYS A 232 -7.06 -17.31 -7.60
N TRP A 233 -8.14 -17.69 -8.29
CA TRP A 233 -8.11 -18.04 -9.70
C TRP A 233 -7.93 -16.80 -10.59
N LEU A 234 -7.50 -17.02 -11.83
CA LEU A 234 -7.39 -15.97 -12.84
C LEU A 234 -8.73 -15.24 -13.04
N GLY A 235 -8.71 -13.91 -13.06
CA GLY A 235 -9.92 -13.09 -13.19
C GLY A 235 -10.81 -13.01 -11.95
N SER A 236 -10.46 -13.70 -10.85
CA SER A 236 -11.12 -13.49 -9.56
C SER A 236 -10.53 -12.23 -8.94
N LEU A 237 -11.21 -11.10 -9.10
CA LEU A 237 -10.77 -9.80 -8.61
C LEU A 237 -11.78 -9.20 -7.63
N THR A 238 -11.26 -8.63 -6.55
CA THR A 238 -12.08 -7.86 -5.61
C THR A 238 -12.19 -6.42 -6.10
N PRO A 239 -13.42 -5.88 -6.30
CA PRO A 239 -13.61 -4.48 -6.64
C PRO A 239 -13.00 -3.54 -5.59
N MET A 240 -12.55 -2.35 -6.01
CA MET A 240 -12.05 -1.36 -5.05
C MET A 240 -13.14 -0.93 -4.06
N PRO A 241 -12.80 -0.65 -2.79
CA PRO A 241 -13.81 -0.31 -1.78
C PRO A 241 -14.60 0.97 -2.06
N TRP A 242 -14.03 1.90 -2.81
CA TRP A 242 -14.70 3.16 -3.20
C TRP A 242 -15.51 3.06 -4.50
N ASP A 243 -15.49 1.92 -5.19
CA ASP A 243 -16.33 1.69 -6.37
C ASP A 243 -17.70 1.10 -6.00
N GLN A 244 -17.90 0.76 -4.73
CA GLN A 244 -19.20 0.28 -4.24
C GLN A 244 -20.14 1.46 -3.91
N PRO A 245 -21.43 1.37 -4.26
CA PRO A 245 -22.41 2.43 -4.08
C PRO A 245 -22.73 2.76 -2.61
#